data_AF-A0AAW2JHP2-F1
#
_entry.id   AF-A0AAW2JHP2-F1
#
_cell.length_a   1.000
_cell.length_b   1.000
_cell.length_c   1.000
_cell.angle_alpha   90.00
_cell.angle_beta   90.00
_cell.angle_gamma   90.00
#
_symmetry.space_group_name_H-M   'P 1'
#
loop_
_entity.id
_entity.type
_entity.pdbx_description
1 polymer ?
#
loop_
_entity_poly.entity_id
_entity_poly.type
_entity_poly.pdbx_seq_one_letter_code
_entity_poly.pdbx_strand_id
1 'polypeptide(L)'
;MAEPIEPENGQTAQYRRELDAYNKWLEQDMSARFTMLSCMHDNLIREYEKYPTAKELWEVLKVAYGSTSATRLRALTLRFNQYVLDPKHSMIQHLDVMKDMIRELQNAGCELSDEQQVLVVLSVASHLKLEADRRESECAQQAAFVAHTDQRKLHKGKRWNKSTGAGPSNSQSQKQNLAPQGDNAMKRR
;
A
#
# COMPACT_ATOMS: atom_id res chain seq x y z
N MET A 1 -21.22 -8.10 -28.07
CA MET A 1 -22.43 -7.35 -28.45
C MET A 1 -22.74 -7.65 -29.90
N ALA A 2 -23.99 -8.00 -30.21
CA ALA A 2 -24.43 -8.24 -31.59
C ALA A 2 -24.52 -6.89 -32.32
N GLU A 3 -24.04 -6.84 -33.57
CA GLU A 3 -24.17 -5.65 -34.41
C GLU A 3 -25.65 -5.48 -34.80
N PRO A 4 -26.24 -4.29 -34.62
CA PRO A 4 -27.61 -4.04 -35.05
C PRO A 4 -27.71 -4.15 -36.57
N ILE A 5 -28.71 -4.87 -37.05
CA ILE A 5 -29.03 -4.99 -38.47
C ILE A 5 -29.72 -3.69 -38.91
N GLU A 6 -29.32 -3.14 -40.06
CA GLU A 6 -29.96 -1.96 -40.64
C GLU A 6 -31.47 -2.22 -40.84
N PRO A 7 -32.36 -1.33 -40.37
CA PRO A 7 -33.80 -1.56 -40.45
C PRO A 7 -34.30 -1.49 -41.91
N GLU A 8 -35.12 -2.46 -42.31
CA GLU A 8 -35.71 -2.51 -43.66
C GLU A 8 -36.77 -1.40 -43.83
N ASN A 9 -36.74 -0.72 -44.99
CA ASN A 9 -37.56 0.47 -45.29
C ASN A 9 -39.05 0.27 -44.94
N GLY A 10 -39.54 0.98 -43.91
CA GLY A 10 -40.94 0.93 -43.49
C GLY A 10 -41.49 2.31 -43.08
N GLN A 11 -42.77 2.60 -43.36
CA GLN A 11 -43.41 3.87 -42.97
C GLN A 11 -43.92 3.90 -41.50
N THR A 12 -43.67 2.83 -40.74
CA THR A 12 -44.23 2.63 -39.40
C THR A 12 -43.49 3.46 -38.33
N ALA A 13 -44.19 3.87 -37.26
CA ALA A 13 -43.57 4.53 -36.11
C ALA A 13 -42.45 3.68 -35.45
N GLN A 14 -42.52 2.36 -35.60
CA GLN A 14 -41.50 1.41 -35.16
C GLN A 14 -40.20 1.57 -35.97
N TYR A 15 -40.29 1.66 -37.31
CA TYR A 15 -39.12 1.88 -38.18
C TYR A 15 -38.36 3.15 -37.79
N ARG A 16 -39.07 4.25 -37.48
CA ARG A 16 -38.42 5.50 -37.04
C ARG A 16 -37.61 5.30 -35.76
N ARG A 17 -38.14 4.57 -34.78
CA ARG A 17 -37.44 4.29 -33.51
C ARG A 17 -36.24 3.37 -33.72
N GLU A 18 -36.37 2.36 -34.57
CA GLU A 18 -35.30 1.44 -34.91
C GLU A 18 -34.17 2.17 -35.67
N LEU A 19 -34.52 3.06 -36.59
CA LEU A 19 -33.57 3.91 -37.30
C LEU A 19 -32.84 4.88 -36.36
N ASP A 20 -33.54 5.52 -35.43
CA ASP A 20 -32.92 6.39 -34.42
C ASP A 20 -31.94 5.62 -33.52
N ALA A 21 -32.30 4.39 -33.13
CA ALA A 21 -31.44 3.52 -32.34
C ALA A 21 -30.20 3.09 -33.13
N TYR A 22 -30.35 2.74 -34.41
CA TYR A 22 -29.26 2.38 -35.30
C TYR A 22 -28.27 3.54 -35.51
N ASN A 23 -28.77 4.74 -35.80
CA ASN A 23 -27.95 5.94 -35.96
C ASN A 23 -27.17 6.28 -34.68
N LYS A 24 -27.82 6.16 -33.53
CA LYS A 24 -27.16 6.37 -32.23
C LYS A 24 -26.07 5.34 -31.98
N TRP A 25 -26.30 4.07 -32.35
CA TRP A 25 -25.29 3.03 -32.25
C TRP A 25 -24.09 3.34 -33.17
N LEU A 26 -24.33 3.75 -34.42
CA LEU A 26 -23.27 4.15 -35.35
C LEU A 26 -22.42 5.30 -34.81
N GLU A 27 -23.05 6.33 -34.23
CA GLU A 27 -22.35 7.45 -33.62
C GLU A 27 -21.44 6.98 -32.46
N GLN A 28 -21.95 6.08 -31.62
CA GLN A 28 -21.20 5.50 -30.51
C GLN A 28 -20.05 4.60 -30.98
N ASP A 29 -20.28 3.75 -31.98
CA ASP A 29 -19.25 2.87 -32.54
C ASP A 29 -18.13 3.72 -33.19
N MET A 30 -18.48 4.72 -33.99
CA MET A 30 -17.51 5.63 -34.60
C MET A 30 -16.71 6.41 -33.56
N SER A 31 -17.36 6.92 -32.51
CA SER A 31 -16.70 7.64 -31.41
C SER A 31 -15.73 6.73 -30.64
N ALA A 32 -16.14 5.50 -30.33
CA ALA A 32 -15.29 4.51 -29.68
C ALA A 32 -14.08 4.14 -30.56
N ARG A 33 -14.30 3.90 -31.85
CA ARG A 33 -13.24 3.60 -32.82
C ARG A 33 -12.24 4.76 -32.92
N PHE A 34 -12.72 5.98 -33.05
CA PHE A 34 -11.86 7.17 -33.12
C PHE A 34 -11.04 7.36 -31.85
N THR A 35 -11.65 7.14 -30.67
CA THR A 35 -10.95 7.22 -29.38
C THR A 35 -9.84 6.17 -29.28
N MET A 36 -10.10 4.92 -29.71
CA MET A 36 -9.06 3.89 -29.73
C MET A 36 -7.91 4.25 -30.65
N LEU A 37 -8.19 4.71 -31.88
CA LEU A 37 -7.15 5.10 -32.83
C LEU A 37 -6.35 6.32 -32.35
N SER A 38 -7.00 7.32 -31.76
CA SER A 38 -6.32 8.55 -31.31
C SER A 38 -5.35 8.35 -30.14
N CYS A 39 -5.48 7.24 -29.41
CA CYS A 39 -4.56 6.85 -28.35
C CYS A 39 -3.30 6.13 -28.87
N MET A 40 -3.21 5.85 -30.17
CA MET A 40 -2.09 5.15 -30.79
C MET A 40 -1.11 6.10 -31.47
N HIS A 41 0.12 5.63 -31.69
CA HIS A 41 1.09 6.34 -32.53
C HIS A 41 0.69 6.28 -34.01
N ASP A 42 1.05 7.30 -34.79
CA ASP A 42 0.68 7.45 -36.23
C ASP A 42 1.01 6.23 -37.09
N ASN A 43 2.08 5.50 -36.79
CA ASN A 43 2.45 4.27 -37.50
C ASN A 43 1.45 3.13 -37.24
N LEU A 44 0.93 3.02 -36.01
CA LEU A 44 -0.08 2.04 -35.63
C LEU A 44 -1.46 2.45 -36.16
N ILE A 45 -1.79 3.75 -36.14
CA ILE A 45 -3.06 4.25 -36.71
C ILE A 45 -3.19 3.76 -38.16
N ARG A 46 -2.15 3.94 -38.99
CA ARG A 46 -2.15 3.47 -40.38
C ARG A 46 -2.35 1.97 -40.54
N GLU A 47 -1.89 1.16 -39.59
CA GLU A 47 -2.03 -0.30 -39.63
C GLU A 47 -3.44 -0.77 -39.25
N TYR A 48 -4.06 -0.08 -38.28
CA TYR A 48 -5.33 -0.47 -37.67
C TYR A 48 -6.55 0.30 -38.21
N GLU A 49 -6.37 1.34 -39.03
CA GLU A 49 -7.48 2.11 -39.63
C GLU A 49 -8.39 1.26 -40.52
N LYS A 50 -7.86 0.17 -41.11
CA LYS A 50 -8.58 -0.75 -41.99
C LYS A 50 -9.78 -1.47 -41.35
N TYR A 51 -9.91 -1.44 -40.01
CA TYR A 51 -11.02 -2.06 -39.30
C TYR A 51 -12.19 -1.06 -39.16
N PRO A 52 -13.32 -1.27 -39.85
CA PRO A 52 -14.42 -0.30 -39.94
C PRO A 52 -15.19 -0.09 -38.63
N THR A 53 -15.34 -1.12 -37.80
CA THR A 53 -16.11 -1.03 -36.54
C THR A 53 -15.20 -0.98 -35.33
N ALA A 54 -15.66 -0.34 -34.25
CA ALA A 54 -14.94 -0.33 -32.98
C ALA A 54 -14.73 -1.76 -32.45
N LYS A 55 -15.73 -2.62 -32.64
CA LYS A 55 -15.67 -4.02 -32.24
C LYS A 55 -14.56 -4.79 -32.96
N GLU A 56 -14.48 -4.71 -34.29
CA GLU A 56 -13.43 -5.38 -35.05
C GLU A 56 -12.04 -4.89 -34.66
N LEU A 57 -11.88 -3.56 -34.53
CA LEU A 57 -10.64 -2.96 -34.06
C LEU A 57 -10.25 -3.51 -32.69
N TRP A 58 -11.19 -3.54 -31.74
CA TRP A 58 -10.94 -4.04 -30.39
C TRP A 58 -10.54 -5.51 -30.35
N GLU A 59 -11.20 -6.39 -31.12
CA GLU A 59 -10.86 -7.81 -31.15
C GLU A 59 -9.46 -8.05 -31.71
N VAL A 60 -9.06 -7.32 -32.77
CA VAL A 60 -7.72 -7.45 -33.33
C VAL A 60 -6.66 -6.94 -32.36
N LEU A 61 -6.91 -5.82 -31.68
CA LEU A 61 -6.00 -5.32 -30.65
C LEU A 61 -5.86 -6.32 -29.50
N LYS A 62 -6.95 -6.99 -29.11
CA LYS A 62 -6.93 -8.03 -28.07
C LYS A 62 -6.13 -9.25 -28.51
N VAL A 63 -6.17 -9.64 -29.77
CA VAL A 63 -5.31 -10.72 -30.27
C VAL A 63 -3.85 -10.29 -30.30
N ALA A 64 -3.55 -9.09 -30.80
CA ALA A 64 -2.19 -8.59 -30.95
C ALA A 64 -1.49 -8.27 -29.61
N TYR A 65 -2.24 -7.71 -28.65
CA TYR A 65 -1.70 -7.17 -27.40
C TYR A 65 -2.34 -7.73 -26.12
N GLY A 66 -3.44 -8.47 -26.23
CA GLY A 66 -4.13 -9.05 -25.07
C GLY A 66 -3.43 -10.27 -24.48
N SER A 67 -2.49 -10.87 -25.22
CA SER A 67 -1.64 -11.94 -24.68
C SER A 67 -0.41 -11.36 -23.99
N THR A 68 -0.17 -11.77 -22.74
CA THR A 68 1.11 -11.47 -22.08
C THR A 68 2.19 -12.42 -22.59
N SER A 69 3.33 -11.89 -23.01
CA SER A 69 4.45 -12.72 -23.46
C SER A 69 4.93 -13.66 -22.35
N ALA A 70 5.33 -14.88 -22.71
CA ALA A 70 5.85 -15.87 -21.76
C ALA A 70 7.04 -15.32 -20.94
N THR A 71 7.84 -14.44 -21.55
CA THR A 71 8.96 -13.76 -20.88
C THR A 71 8.47 -12.82 -19.78
N ARG A 72 7.45 -11.99 -20.05
CA ARG A 72 6.87 -11.09 -19.04
C ARG A 72 6.22 -11.89 -17.91
N LEU A 73 5.51 -12.97 -18.24
CA LEU A 73 4.93 -13.86 -17.24
C LEU A 73 6.02 -14.46 -16.33
N ARG A 74 7.08 -15.04 -16.91
CA ARG A 74 8.21 -15.58 -16.13
C ARG A 74 8.87 -14.52 -15.24
N ALA A 75 9.05 -13.30 -15.75
CA ALA A 75 9.62 -12.20 -14.97
C ALA A 75 8.74 -11.82 -13.78
N LEU A 76 7.41 -11.75 -13.97
CA LEU A 76 6.45 -11.48 -12.89
C LEU A 76 6.45 -12.59 -11.84
N THR A 77 6.42 -13.85 -12.27
CA THR A 77 6.47 -15.01 -11.35
C THR A 77 7.76 -15.01 -10.54
N LEU A 78 8.90 -14.74 -11.19
CA LEU A 78 10.19 -14.67 -10.52
C LEU A 78 10.21 -13.54 -9.49
N ARG A 79 9.77 -12.34 -9.88
CA ARG A 79 9.69 -11.18 -8.99
C ARG A 79 8.83 -11.45 -7.77
N PHE A 80 7.67 -12.09 -7.98
CA PHE A 80 6.74 -12.45 -6.91
C PHE A 80 7.37 -13.46 -5.94
N ASN A 81 7.96 -14.55 -6.45
CA ASN A 81 8.59 -15.59 -5.63
C ASN A 81 9.82 -15.11 -4.87
N GLN A 82 10.53 -14.11 -5.41
CA GLN A 82 11.73 -13.53 -4.79
C GLN A 82 11.44 -12.31 -3.93
N TYR A 83 10.17 -11.86 -3.88
CA TYR A 83 9.84 -10.66 -3.13
C TYR A 83 9.91 -10.92 -1.62
N VAL A 84 10.76 -10.15 -0.96
CA VAL A 84 10.95 -10.17 0.51
C VAL A 84 10.50 -8.83 1.06
N LEU A 85 10.03 -8.80 2.31
CA LEU A 85 9.66 -7.56 3.00
C LEU A 85 10.84 -6.57 2.96
N ASP A 86 10.59 -5.38 2.42
CA ASP A 86 11.55 -4.28 2.49
C ASP A 86 11.54 -3.71 3.92
N PRO A 87 12.69 -3.66 4.61
CA PRO A 87 12.78 -3.08 5.96
C PRO A 87 12.29 -1.62 6.06
N LYS A 88 12.20 -0.90 4.95
CA LYS A 88 11.69 0.48 4.87
C LYS A 88 10.18 0.54 4.69
N HIS A 89 9.54 -0.55 4.27
CA HIS A 89 8.10 -0.60 4.07
C HIS A 89 7.39 -1.10 5.33
N SER A 90 6.27 -0.45 5.65
CA SER A 90 5.30 -1.00 6.57
C SER A 90 4.67 -2.28 6.01
N MET A 91 4.14 -3.13 6.89
CA MET A 91 3.43 -4.35 6.48
C MET A 91 2.28 -4.08 5.51
N ILE A 92 1.55 -2.96 5.68
CA ILE A 92 0.46 -2.57 4.77
C ILE A 92 1.00 -2.30 3.37
N GLN A 93 2.07 -1.50 3.25
CA GLN A 93 2.71 -1.22 1.95
C GLN A 93 3.23 -2.50 1.28
N HIS A 94 3.77 -3.42 2.07
CA HIS A 94 4.22 -4.71 1.56
C HIS A 94 3.07 -5.56 0.99
N LEU A 95 1.95 -5.62 1.72
CA LEU A 95 0.73 -6.30 1.26
C LEU A 95 0.16 -5.65 0.00
N ASP A 96 0.15 -4.32 -0.09
CA ASP A 96 -0.29 -3.60 -1.30
C ASP A 96 0.57 -3.98 -2.51
N VAL A 97 1.90 -4.01 -2.34
CA VAL A 97 2.82 -4.41 -3.42
C VAL A 97 2.61 -5.86 -3.84
N MET A 98 2.40 -6.80 -2.91
CA MET A 98 2.07 -8.19 -3.26
C MET A 98 0.71 -8.31 -3.95
N LYS A 99 -0.30 -7.55 -3.49
CA LYS A 99 -1.63 -7.52 -4.09
C LYS A 99 -1.57 -7.02 -5.53
N ASP A 100 -0.75 -6.01 -5.80
CA ASP A 100 -0.52 -5.51 -7.16
C ASP A 100 0.19 -6.53 -8.03
N MET A 101 1.19 -7.25 -7.51
CA MET A 101 1.82 -8.36 -8.24
C MET A 101 0.85 -9.50 -8.57
N ILE A 102 -0.04 -9.86 -7.63
CA ILE A 102 -1.09 -10.87 -7.86
C ILE A 102 -2.03 -10.42 -8.98
N ARG A 103 -2.45 -9.14 -8.98
CA ARG A 103 -3.29 -8.57 -10.05
C ARG A 103 -2.57 -8.59 -11.40
N GLU A 104 -1.28 -8.25 -11.43
CA GLU A 104 -0.47 -8.32 -12.65
C GLU A 104 -0.34 -9.76 -13.19
N LEU A 105 -0.18 -10.74 -12.31
CA LEU A 105 -0.14 -12.16 -12.67
C LEU A 105 -1.48 -12.65 -13.21
N GLN A 106 -2.60 -12.28 -12.57
CA GLN A 106 -3.95 -12.60 -13.04
C GLN A 106 -4.24 -11.97 -14.41
N ASN A 107 -3.89 -10.69 -14.59
CA ASN A 107 -4.02 -10.00 -15.87
C ASN A 107 -3.12 -10.59 -16.96
N ALA A 108 -2.02 -11.23 -16.58
CA ALA A 108 -1.15 -11.96 -17.50
C ALA A 108 -1.70 -13.34 -17.91
N GLY A 109 -2.87 -13.73 -17.41
CA GLY A 109 -3.48 -15.03 -17.66
C GLY A 109 -2.88 -16.16 -16.82
N CYS A 110 -2.22 -15.83 -15.71
CA CYS A 110 -1.71 -16.83 -14.77
C CYS A 110 -2.72 -17.06 -13.65
N GLU A 111 -3.23 -18.29 -13.55
CA GLU A 111 -3.93 -18.75 -12.37
C GLU A 111 -2.90 -19.13 -11.30
N LEU A 112 -2.83 -18.35 -10.22
CA LEU A 112 -2.03 -18.69 -9.06
C LEU A 112 -2.71 -19.86 -8.34
N SER A 113 -2.05 -21.02 -8.32
CA SER A 113 -2.52 -22.20 -7.57
C SER A 113 -2.71 -21.84 -6.09
N ASP A 114 -3.71 -22.44 -5.45
CA ASP A 114 -3.95 -22.28 -4.00
C ASP A 114 -2.69 -22.57 -3.18
N GLU A 115 -1.86 -23.50 -3.63
CA GLU A 115 -0.56 -23.81 -3.01
C GLU A 115 0.42 -22.63 -3.05
N GLN A 116 0.44 -21.88 -4.16
CA GLN A 116 1.28 -20.69 -4.31
C GLN A 116 0.76 -19.54 -3.43
N GLN A 117 -0.56 -19.40 -3.32
CA GLN A 117 -1.17 -18.42 -2.43
C GLN A 117 -0.85 -18.73 -0.96
N VAL A 118 -0.93 -20.00 -0.56
CA VAL A 118 -0.59 -20.46 0.80
C VAL A 118 0.90 -20.24 1.11
N LEU A 119 1.80 -20.56 0.17
CA LEU A 119 3.24 -20.32 0.33
C LEU A 119 3.56 -18.84 0.57
N VAL A 120 2.86 -17.95 -0.13
CA VAL A 120 3.04 -16.50 0.04
C VAL A 120 2.60 -16.06 1.43
N VAL A 121 1.42 -16.49 1.88
CA VAL A 121 0.93 -16.19 3.23
C VAL A 121 1.88 -16.73 4.31
N LEU A 122 2.40 -17.95 4.13
CA LEU A 122 3.38 -18.55 5.04
C LEU A 122 4.69 -17.78 5.09
N SER A 123 5.16 -17.27 3.94
CA SER A 123 6.39 -16.45 3.88
C SER A 123 6.24 -15.13 4.64
N VAL A 124 5.09 -14.46 4.50
CA VAL A 124 4.78 -13.21 5.20
C VAL A 124 4.67 -13.44 6.71
N ALA A 125 4.00 -14.52 7.12
CA ALA A 125 3.87 -14.90 8.53
C ALA A 125 5.23 -15.20 9.17
N SER A 126 6.11 -15.92 8.45
CA SER A 126 7.47 -16.22 8.91
C SER A 126 8.32 -14.96 9.07
N HIS A 127 8.17 -14.00 8.15
CA HIS A 127 8.88 -12.72 8.25
C HIS A 127 8.33 -11.84 9.40
N LEU A 128 7.00 -11.78 9.57
CA LEU A 128 6.37 -11.08 10.70
C LEU A 128 6.87 -11.61 12.04
N LYS A 129 7.06 -12.93 12.14
CA LYS A 129 7.61 -13.59 13.33
C LYS A 129 9.04 -13.11 13.61
N LEU A 130 9.91 -13.11 12.60
CA LEU A 130 11.28 -12.62 12.70
C LEU A 130 11.35 -11.13 13.08
N GLU A 131 10.46 -10.30 12.55
CA GLU A 131 10.41 -8.89 12.93
C GLU A 131 9.91 -8.64 14.36
N ALA A 132 8.96 -9.44 14.84
CA ALA A 132 8.50 -9.36 16.23
C ALA A 132 9.64 -9.71 17.19
N ASP A 133 10.35 -10.81 16.92
CA ASP A 133 11.48 -11.26 17.72
C ASP A 133 12.63 -10.21 17.72
N ARG A 134 12.87 -9.54 16.59
CA ARG A 134 13.83 -8.42 16.49
C ARG A 134 13.39 -7.20 17.32
N ARG A 135 12.13 -6.80 17.26
CA ARG A 135 11.62 -5.66 18.05
C ARG A 135 11.67 -5.93 19.55
N GLU A 136 11.38 -7.16 19.97
CA GLU A 136 11.47 -7.57 21.37
C GLU A 136 12.92 -7.47 21.88
N SER A 137 13.87 -7.94 21.09
CA SER A 137 15.30 -7.89 21.43
C SER A 137 15.86 -6.46 21.43
N GLU A 138 15.42 -5.57 20.53
CA GLU A 138 15.75 -4.13 20.54
C GLU A 138 15.19 -3.41 21.78
N CYS A 139 13.93 -3.67 22.14
CA CYS A 139 13.32 -3.14 23.37
C CYS A 139 14.07 -3.61 24.62
N ALA A 140 14.47 -4.88 24.68
CA ALA A 140 15.23 -5.43 25.79
C ALA A 140 16.62 -4.77 25.92
N GLN A 141 17.30 -4.52 24.80
CA GLN A 141 18.59 -3.81 24.79
C GLN A 141 18.45 -2.35 25.24
N GLN A 142 17.43 -1.62 24.78
CA GLN A 142 17.17 -0.25 25.21
C GLN A 142 16.83 -0.18 26.70
N ALA A 143 15.98 -1.08 27.19
CA ALA A 143 15.66 -1.17 28.62
C ALA A 143 16.90 -1.45 29.48
N ALA A 144 17.76 -2.38 29.04
CA ALA A 144 19.03 -2.67 29.72
C ALA A 144 19.98 -1.45 29.72
N PHE A 145 20.08 -0.73 28.61
CA PHE A 145 20.87 0.49 28.52
C PHE A 145 20.39 1.57 29.49
N VAL A 146 19.07 1.82 29.54
CA VAL A 146 18.46 2.77 30.48
C VAL A 146 18.77 2.36 31.93
N ALA A 147 18.57 1.09 32.28
CA ALA A 147 18.88 0.57 33.62
C ALA A 147 20.36 0.77 34.01
N HIS A 148 21.30 0.51 33.09
CA HIS A 148 22.73 0.74 33.33
C HIS A 148 23.11 2.23 33.42
N THR A 149 22.34 3.13 32.80
CA THR A 149 22.54 4.58 32.97
C THR A 149 21.99 5.09 34.31
N ASP A 150 20.88 4.54 34.81
CA ASP A 150 20.31 4.92 36.10
C ASP A 150 21.14 4.39 37.28
N GLN A 151 21.70 3.17 37.18
CA GLN A 151 22.63 2.66 38.20
C GLN A 151 23.90 3.51 38.32
N ARG A 152 24.45 4.03 37.20
CA ARG A 152 25.61 4.93 37.22
C ARG A 152 25.35 6.26 37.95
N LYS A 153 24.11 6.76 37.97
CA LYS A 153 23.74 7.95 38.74
C LYS A 153 23.69 7.68 40.25
N LEU A 154 23.23 6.50 40.65
CA LEU A 154 23.16 6.10 42.07
C LEU A 154 24.55 5.82 42.69
N HIS A 155 25.51 5.33 41.92
CA HIS A 155 26.86 5.03 42.41
C HIS A 155 27.75 6.26 42.68
N LYS A 156 27.43 7.45 42.15
CA LYS A 156 28.22 8.67 42.41
C LYS A 156 27.93 9.34 43.78
N GLY A 157 26.96 8.84 44.55
CA GLY A 157 26.48 9.48 45.79
C GLY A 157 27.05 8.95 47.11
N LYS A 158 27.95 7.96 47.13
CA LYS A 158 28.45 7.36 48.38
C LYS A 158 29.95 7.56 48.58
N ARG A 159 30.35 8.77 48.98
CA ARG A 159 31.69 9.05 49.53
C ARG A 159 31.59 9.14 51.07
N TRP A 160 32.07 8.10 51.75
CA TRP A 160 32.07 7.96 53.22
C TRP A 160 33.10 8.91 53.84
N ASN A 161 32.69 9.74 54.81
CA ASN A 161 33.61 10.46 55.70
C ASN A 161 33.75 9.67 57.02
N LYS A 162 34.98 9.26 57.34
CA LYS A 162 35.37 8.76 58.66
C LYS A 162 35.96 9.91 59.47
N SER A 163 35.38 10.21 60.63
CA SER A 163 36.10 10.90 61.70
C SER A 163 35.59 10.45 63.07
N THR A 164 36.56 10.11 63.90
CA THR A 164 36.54 9.57 65.25
C THR A 164 36.05 10.57 66.32
N GLY A 165 35.24 10.04 67.25
CA GLY A 165 35.01 10.37 68.67
C GLY A 165 35.30 11.74 69.28
N ALA A 166 34.26 12.32 69.92
CA ALA A 166 34.18 12.72 71.35
C ALA A 166 32.98 13.69 71.55
N GLY A 167 32.06 13.41 72.48
CA GLY A 167 30.89 14.28 72.83
C GLY A 167 31.22 15.33 73.91
N PRO A 168 30.23 15.87 74.68
CA PRO A 168 28.78 16.01 74.43
C PRO A 168 28.20 17.42 74.80
N SER A 169 26.87 17.58 74.65
CA SER A 169 25.99 18.70 75.12
C SER A 169 26.11 20.03 74.35
N ASN A 170 25.10 20.87 74.14
CA ASN A 170 23.84 21.16 74.82
C ASN A 170 22.84 21.84 73.83
N SER A 171 21.55 21.77 74.16
CA SER A 171 20.32 22.45 73.66
C SER A 171 20.39 23.57 72.60
N GLN A 172 19.34 23.65 71.76
CA GLN A 172 18.32 24.72 71.78
C GLN A 172 17.43 24.70 70.52
N SER A 173 16.11 24.59 70.74
CA SER A 173 15.06 24.73 69.73
C SER A 173 14.97 26.15 69.20
N GLN A 174 14.86 26.35 67.88
CA GLN A 174 14.24 27.57 67.36
C GLN A 174 13.57 27.34 65.99
N LYS A 175 12.26 27.64 65.97
CA LYS A 175 11.37 27.74 64.82
C LYS A 175 11.89 28.80 63.84
N GLN A 176 11.59 28.63 62.54
CA GLN A 176 11.05 29.71 61.71
C GLN A 176 10.40 29.14 60.44
N ASN A 177 9.06 29.15 60.45
CA ASN A 177 8.23 29.28 59.25
C ASN A 177 8.42 30.69 58.70
N LEU A 178 8.48 30.84 57.38
CA LEU A 178 7.86 31.93 56.59
C LEU A 178 8.27 31.77 55.12
N ALA A 179 7.31 31.35 54.28
CA ALA A 179 7.32 31.61 52.86
C ALA A 179 6.03 32.36 52.53
N PRO A 180 6.07 33.58 51.99
CA PRO A 180 4.91 34.22 51.41
C PRO A 180 4.86 33.96 49.89
N GLN A 181 3.70 33.47 49.47
CA GLN A 181 2.76 34.20 48.60
C GLN A 181 3.14 34.49 47.14
N GLY A 182 2.22 34.13 46.24
CA GLY A 182 2.16 34.53 44.84
C GLY A 182 1.51 33.42 43.99
N ASP A 183 0.19 33.23 44.04
CA ASP A 183 -0.82 33.85 43.15
C ASP A 183 -0.62 33.49 41.66
N ASN A 184 -1.62 33.16 40.84
CA ASN A 184 -3.02 32.81 41.01
C ASN A 184 -3.46 32.35 39.59
N ALA A 185 -4.09 31.20 39.41
CA ALA A 185 -4.64 30.79 38.11
C ALA A 185 -6.16 30.66 38.23
N MET A 186 -6.81 31.78 37.90
CA MET A 186 -8.25 31.99 37.80
C MET A 186 -8.88 30.96 36.86
N LYS A 187 -9.94 30.28 37.33
CA LYS A 187 -10.77 29.35 36.57
C LYS A 187 -12.21 29.86 36.61
N ARG A 188 -12.87 29.76 35.45
CA ARG A 188 -14.34 29.73 35.25
C ARG A 188 -14.97 31.14 35.32
N ARG A 189 -15.95 31.49 34.49
CA ARG A 189 -17.04 30.68 33.94
C ARG A 189 -17.67 31.43 32.77
#